data_AF-A0A4V0ND56-F1
#
_entry.id   AF-A0A4V0ND56-F1
#
_cell.length_a   1.000
_cell.length_b   1.000
_cell.length_c   1.000
_cell.angle_alpha   90.00
_cell.angle_beta   90.00
_cell.angle_gamma   90.00
#
_symmetry.space_group_name_H-M   'P 1'
#
loop_
_entity.id
_entity.type
_entity.pdbx_description
1 polymer ?
#
loop_
_entity_poly.entity_id
_entity_poly.type
_entity_poly.pdbx_seq_one_letter_code
_entity_poly.pdbx_strand_id
1 'polypeptide(L)'
;MTDDSTMIENPILRGFHPDPSIVRVGEDYYIATSTFEWFPGVRLHHSRDLRHWRPIGHALDRRSQLDLVGNPRSGGVWAPCLTHADGVFYLVYTDVKTWARGFVDAHNYLVTASRIEGPWSEPVALNRGGFDPSLFHDHDGRAWLVNMVSDHRPGRDPFAGIVLQELDKERRRLVGERRLIFSGSGLGCTEGPHLYRRGEHYYLLVAEGGTAYEHAATLARARRIEGPYEIDPDGPFLTSRHDAGLELQKAGHGCLVETSTGEWYLAHLCGRPLPGERRCILGRETALQRVRWTDGGWLALDGAPGPRAPAVRVRAPRLPAHPFEEPPARDTFDREALGVAYQVLRDVPDERWLSLRERPGFLRLRGRESPHSLHRQSVVGRRVQSLRCRVETCLEFEPTSFQQMAGLMCLYDDENFFYALLSHDERAGRSLALLGSERGKLTWLTDAPLPVAAPRVHLRFELSGKDLRFSCSEDGERFDALGPVLDASILSDERTSVGIGFTGTFAALCAHDLTGAFLHADFDHLDYQELPPER
;
A
#
# COMPACT_ATOMS: atom_id res chain seq x y z
N MET A 1 -9.36 21.91 -27.76
CA MET A 1 -8.44 20.75 -27.77
C MET A 1 -7.41 21.03 -26.70
N THR A 2 -7.66 20.52 -25.49
CA THR A 2 -6.68 20.58 -24.40
C THR A 2 -5.55 19.63 -24.76
N ASP A 3 -4.32 20.14 -24.74
CA ASP A 3 -3.13 19.34 -24.96
C ASP A 3 -2.99 18.32 -23.82
N ASP A 4 -3.27 17.04 -24.11
CA ASP A 4 -3.19 15.93 -23.14
C ASP A 4 -1.81 15.82 -22.49
N SER A 5 -0.77 16.44 -23.05
CA SER A 5 0.57 16.50 -22.43
C SER A 5 0.64 17.34 -21.15
N THR A 6 -0.41 18.09 -20.83
CA THR A 6 -0.46 19.03 -19.67
C THR A 6 -1.30 18.53 -18.49
N MET A 7 -1.70 17.24 -18.50
CA MET A 7 -2.57 16.66 -17.48
C MET A 7 -1.89 15.52 -16.71
N ILE A 8 -2.17 15.45 -15.41
CA ILE A 8 -1.97 14.31 -14.53
C ILE A 8 -3.23 13.45 -14.61
N GLU A 9 -3.05 12.14 -14.75
CA GLU A 9 -4.11 11.13 -14.73
C GLU A 9 -4.05 10.39 -13.39
N ASN A 10 -5.10 10.50 -12.60
CA ASN A 10 -5.22 9.82 -11.31
C ASN A 10 -5.88 8.43 -11.46
N PRO A 11 -5.53 7.47 -10.59
CA PRO A 11 -4.50 7.55 -9.55
C PRO A 11 -3.08 7.56 -10.12
N ILE A 12 -2.20 8.43 -9.60
CA ILE A 12 -0.79 8.49 -10.00
C ILE A 12 0.02 7.28 -9.52
N LEU A 13 -0.40 6.62 -8.43
CA LEU A 13 0.14 5.33 -7.98
C LEU A 13 -1.02 4.34 -7.89
N ARG A 14 -1.17 3.50 -8.92
CA ARG A 14 -2.26 2.51 -9.04
C ARG A 14 -2.01 1.25 -8.22
N GLY A 15 -3.09 0.59 -7.79
CA GLY A 15 -3.04 -0.49 -6.81
C GLY A 15 -2.68 0.00 -5.41
N PHE A 16 -2.51 -0.94 -4.48
CA PHE A 16 -2.19 -0.73 -3.05
C PHE A 16 -1.04 0.29 -2.79
N HIS A 17 -1.36 1.57 -2.73
CA HIS A 17 -0.49 2.71 -2.39
C HIS A 17 -1.24 3.73 -1.52
N PRO A 18 -1.66 3.36 -0.30
CA PRO A 18 -2.35 4.25 0.62
C PRO A 18 -1.43 5.24 1.34
N ASP A 19 -2.08 6.17 2.03
CA ASP A 19 -1.51 7.09 3.01
C ASP A 19 -0.25 7.83 2.48
N PRO A 20 -0.37 8.57 1.35
CA PRO A 20 0.79 9.16 0.68
C PRO A 20 1.37 10.32 1.48
N SER A 21 2.64 10.21 1.86
CA SER A 21 3.44 11.32 2.38
C SER A 21 4.38 11.84 1.29
N ILE A 22 4.08 13.02 0.77
CA ILE A 22 4.82 13.66 -0.33
C ILE A 22 5.84 14.68 0.22
N VAL A 23 7.04 14.70 -0.35
CA VAL A 23 8.07 15.70 -0.04
C VAL A 23 8.80 16.13 -1.31
N ARG A 24 9.20 17.40 -1.37
CA ARG A 24 10.09 17.94 -2.40
C ARG A 24 11.49 18.18 -1.84
N VAL A 25 12.52 17.75 -2.56
CA VAL A 25 13.92 18.03 -2.27
C VAL A 25 14.57 18.60 -3.53
N GLY A 26 14.77 19.91 -3.57
CA GLY A 26 15.20 20.59 -4.79
C GLY A 26 14.14 20.45 -5.90
N GLU A 27 14.50 19.77 -6.99
CA GLU A 27 13.63 19.47 -8.14
C GLU A 27 13.00 18.08 -8.09
N ASP A 28 13.37 17.27 -7.10
CA ASP A 28 12.93 15.90 -6.95
C ASP A 28 11.74 15.82 -5.98
N TYR A 29 10.74 15.02 -6.34
CA TYR A 29 9.55 14.76 -5.53
C TYR A 29 9.51 13.28 -5.16
N TYR A 30 9.19 13.01 -3.90
CA TYR A 30 9.10 11.66 -3.38
C TYR A 30 7.77 11.42 -2.70
N ILE A 31 7.21 10.23 -2.85
CA ILE A 31 6.03 9.77 -2.10
C ILE A 31 6.41 8.50 -1.35
N ALA A 32 6.16 8.50 -0.04
CA ALA A 32 6.14 7.30 0.80
C ALA A 32 4.70 6.82 1.00
N THR A 33 4.45 5.52 0.86
CA THR A 33 3.12 4.90 1.10
C THR A 33 3.23 3.76 2.11
N SER A 34 2.19 3.55 2.91
CA SER A 34 2.10 2.44 3.87
C SER A 34 2.15 1.07 3.19
N THR A 35 2.62 0.06 3.91
CA THR A 35 2.86 -1.31 3.38
C THR A 35 2.28 -2.41 4.25
N PHE A 36 1.78 -2.08 5.44
CA PHE A 36 1.17 -3.01 6.38
C PHE A 36 2.04 -4.25 6.65
N GLU A 37 1.50 -5.46 6.43
CA GLU A 37 2.19 -6.74 6.63
C GLU A 37 3.17 -7.12 5.50
N TRP A 38 3.27 -6.32 4.44
CA TRP A 38 4.16 -6.59 3.32
C TRP A 38 5.55 -6.01 3.56
N PHE A 39 6.57 -6.87 3.40
CA PHE A 39 7.98 -6.56 3.55
C PHE A 39 8.69 -6.57 2.19
N PRO A 40 9.65 -5.68 1.89
CA PRO A 40 10.16 -4.57 2.71
C PRO A 40 9.13 -3.48 3.01
N GLY A 41 9.31 -2.73 4.09
CA GLY A 41 8.35 -1.74 4.59
C GLY A 41 8.56 -0.33 4.04
N VAL A 42 7.47 0.43 3.94
CA VAL A 42 7.38 1.80 3.37
C VAL A 42 7.87 1.86 1.93
N ARG A 43 6.94 1.90 0.98
CA ARG A 43 7.28 1.96 -0.45
C ARG A 43 7.57 3.40 -0.87
N LEU A 44 8.63 3.59 -1.63
CA LEU A 44 9.09 4.91 -2.08
C LEU A 44 8.92 5.06 -3.59
N HIS A 45 8.40 6.21 -4.01
CA HIS A 45 8.26 6.60 -5.41
C HIS A 45 8.94 7.95 -5.66
N HIS A 46 9.41 8.15 -6.90
CA HIS A 46 10.12 9.35 -7.32
C HIS A 46 9.49 9.94 -8.58
N SER A 47 9.44 11.27 -8.64
CA SER A 47 9.03 12.07 -9.79
C SER A 47 9.84 13.37 -9.88
N ARG A 48 9.90 13.97 -11.08
CA ARG A 48 10.40 15.33 -11.32
C ARG A 48 9.32 16.29 -11.85
N ASP A 49 8.14 15.78 -12.18
CA ASP A 49 7.08 16.54 -12.84
C ASP A 49 5.69 16.34 -12.22
N LEU A 50 5.59 15.54 -11.15
CA LEU A 50 4.37 15.10 -10.46
C LEU A 50 3.39 14.26 -11.32
N ARG A 51 3.74 14.01 -12.58
CA ARG A 51 2.91 13.25 -13.54
C ARG A 51 3.41 11.83 -13.70
N HIS A 52 4.71 11.66 -13.93
CA HIS A 52 5.33 10.35 -14.10
C HIS A 52 6.03 9.95 -12.81
N TRP A 53 5.77 8.74 -12.36
CA TRP A 53 6.29 8.20 -11.11
C TRP A 53 6.93 6.85 -11.36
N ARG A 54 8.07 6.59 -10.73
CA ARG A 54 8.67 5.26 -10.67
C ARG A 54 8.86 4.81 -9.23
N PRO A 55 8.65 3.51 -8.91
CA PRO A 55 9.08 2.97 -7.63
C PRO A 55 10.62 2.97 -7.55
N ILE A 56 11.17 3.36 -6.41
CA ILE A 56 12.62 3.41 -6.16
C ILE A 56 13.07 2.47 -5.02
N GLY A 57 12.18 1.57 -4.59
CA GLY A 57 12.43 0.61 -3.53
C GLY A 57 11.67 0.95 -2.24
N HIS A 58 12.28 0.62 -1.11
CA HIS A 58 11.66 0.66 0.21
C HIS A 58 12.63 1.21 1.25
N ALA A 59 12.11 1.84 2.30
CA ALA A 59 12.96 2.41 3.35
C ALA A 59 13.35 1.41 4.46
N LEU A 60 12.49 0.41 4.70
CA LEU A 60 12.64 -0.54 5.80
C LEU A 60 12.91 -1.95 5.23
N ASP A 61 14.18 -2.25 5.00
CA ASP A 61 14.64 -3.45 4.29
C ASP A 61 15.41 -4.44 5.18
N ARG A 62 15.50 -4.17 6.49
CA ARG A 62 16.15 -5.05 7.47
C ARG A 62 15.23 -5.43 8.62
N ARG A 63 15.44 -6.65 9.13
CA ARG A 63 14.76 -7.15 10.34
C ARG A 63 14.95 -6.24 11.56
N SER A 64 16.12 -5.61 11.68
CA SER A 64 16.42 -4.69 12.80
C SER A 64 15.61 -3.38 12.74
N GLN A 65 15.13 -3.01 11.55
CA GLN A 65 14.22 -1.88 11.36
C GLN A 65 12.75 -2.30 11.52
N LEU A 66 12.40 -3.49 11.04
CA LEU A 66 11.01 -3.92 10.93
C LEU A 66 10.88 -5.45 11.07
N ASP A 67 10.26 -5.89 12.16
CA ASP A 67 9.93 -7.31 12.41
C ASP A 67 8.41 -7.50 12.45
N LEU A 68 7.85 -8.03 11.36
CA LEU A 68 6.41 -8.20 11.16
C LEU A 68 5.95 -9.63 11.40
N VAL A 69 6.84 -10.58 11.75
CA VAL A 69 6.46 -11.98 11.95
C VAL A 69 5.41 -12.06 13.07
N GLY A 70 4.26 -12.66 12.77
CA GLY A 70 3.12 -12.75 13.70
C GLY A 70 2.21 -11.52 13.72
N ASN A 71 2.52 -10.44 12.99
CA ASN A 71 1.63 -9.28 12.92
C ASN A 71 0.27 -9.66 12.30
N PRO A 72 -0.83 -9.07 12.78
CA PRO A 72 -2.15 -9.31 12.19
C PRO A 72 -2.18 -8.80 10.75
N ARG A 73 -3.09 -9.34 9.94
CA ARG A 73 -3.42 -8.77 8.63
C ARG A 73 -3.82 -7.30 8.75
N SER A 74 -3.41 -6.49 7.79
CA SER A 74 -3.50 -5.02 7.84
C SER A 74 -2.90 -4.37 9.10
N GLY A 75 -2.09 -5.10 9.89
CA GLY A 75 -1.21 -4.53 10.91
C GLY A 75 0.12 -4.09 10.30
N GLY A 76 1.17 -3.99 11.10
CA GLY A 76 2.49 -3.59 10.58
C GLY A 76 2.53 -2.12 10.17
N VAL A 77 3.09 -1.83 9.00
CA VAL A 77 3.42 -0.47 8.55
C VAL A 77 2.19 0.34 8.16
N TRP A 78 1.62 1.08 9.12
CA TRP A 78 0.59 2.09 8.87
C TRP A 78 1.21 3.39 8.33
N ALA A 79 0.40 4.45 8.16
CA ALA A 79 0.77 5.69 7.47
C ALA A 79 2.18 6.20 7.86
N PRO A 80 3.10 6.31 6.88
CA PRO A 80 4.41 6.89 7.09
C PRO A 80 4.36 8.43 6.94
N CYS A 81 5.33 9.12 7.51
CA CYS A 81 5.61 10.51 7.16
C CYS A 81 7.08 10.68 6.78
N LEU A 82 7.30 11.03 5.51
CA LEU A 82 8.59 11.31 4.92
C LEU A 82 8.80 12.82 4.84
N THR A 83 9.87 13.31 5.45
CA THR A 83 10.26 14.73 5.40
C THR A 83 11.74 14.88 5.11
N HIS A 84 12.15 16.09 4.74
CA HIS A 84 13.55 16.42 4.50
C HIS A 84 13.87 17.79 5.10
N ALA A 85 14.91 17.84 5.93
CA ALA A 85 15.41 19.06 6.54
C ALA A 85 16.91 18.91 6.81
N ASP A 86 17.65 20.02 6.76
CA ASP A 86 19.08 20.05 7.10
C ASP A 86 19.94 19.02 6.32
N GLY A 87 19.55 18.72 5.07
CA GLY A 87 20.23 17.74 4.21
C GLY A 87 19.99 16.27 4.58
N VAL A 88 18.98 15.99 5.41
CA VAL A 88 18.65 14.66 5.92
C VAL A 88 17.19 14.34 5.64
N PHE A 89 16.93 13.13 5.12
CA PHE A 89 15.60 12.54 5.10
C PHE A 89 15.27 11.97 6.48
N TYR A 90 14.07 12.28 6.96
CA TYR A 90 13.48 11.72 8.16
C TYR A 90 12.24 10.95 7.75
N LEU A 91 12.16 9.70 8.20
CA LEU A 91 10.98 8.88 8.03
C LEU A 91 10.49 8.45 9.41
N VAL A 92 9.28 8.89 9.75
CA VAL A 92 8.54 8.31 10.88
C VAL A 92 7.55 7.28 10.34
N TYR A 93 7.44 6.16 11.03
CA TYR A 93 6.56 5.05 10.65
C TYR A 93 6.00 4.37 11.89
N THR A 94 4.95 3.58 11.69
CA THR A 94 4.25 2.86 12.76
C THR A 94 4.31 1.37 12.51
N ASP A 95 4.63 0.57 13.52
CA ASP A 95 4.39 -0.88 13.49
C ASP A 95 3.20 -1.21 14.41
N VAL A 96 2.06 -1.55 13.80
CA VAL A 96 0.81 -1.88 14.51
C VAL A 96 0.73 -3.38 14.81
N LYS A 97 0.78 -3.73 16.09
CA LYS A 97 0.77 -5.12 16.57
C LYS A 97 -0.64 -5.63 16.87
N THR A 98 -1.57 -4.76 17.19
CA THR A 98 -2.97 -5.11 17.45
C THR A 98 -3.87 -3.97 17.00
N TRP A 99 -4.99 -4.30 16.37
CA TRP A 99 -6.04 -3.37 15.95
C TRP A 99 -7.39 -4.11 15.85
N ALA A 100 -8.49 -3.36 15.65
CA ALA A 100 -9.86 -3.88 15.52
C ALA A 100 -10.43 -4.67 16.74
N ARG A 101 -9.82 -4.56 17.92
CA ARG A 101 -10.25 -5.23 19.16
C ARG A 101 -10.38 -4.30 20.36
N GLY A 102 -10.69 -3.03 20.12
CA GLY A 102 -10.85 -1.99 21.16
C GLY A 102 -9.54 -1.36 21.65
N PHE A 103 -8.40 -2.01 21.43
CA PHE A 103 -7.07 -1.45 21.62
C PHE A 103 -6.35 -1.33 20.27
N VAL A 104 -5.45 -0.34 20.17
CA VAL A 104 -4.52 -0.18 19.06
C VAL A 104 -3.10 -0.07 19.61
N ASP A 105 -2.35 -1.17 19.57
CA ASP A 105 -0.95 -1.21 19.97
C ASP A 105 -0.07 -0.80 18.79
N ALA A 106 0.11 0.52 18.63
CA ALA A 106 0.86 1.16 17.56
C ALA A 106 2.21 1.66 18.08
N HIS A 107 3.33 1.18 17.52
CA HIS A 107 4.66 1.63 17.91
C HIS A 107 5.24 2.57 16.86
N ASN A 108 5.48 3.83 17.23
CA ASN A 108 6.02 4.84 16.33
C ASN A 108 7.55 4.89 16.42
N TYR A 109 8.22 4.93 15.28
CA TYR A 109 9.68 4.93 15.16
C TYR A 109 10.15 6.05 14.23
N LEU A 110 11.43 6.43 14.36
CA LEU A 110 12.15 7.32 13.47
C LEU A 110 13.36 6.62 12.86
N VAL A 111 13.52 6.69 11.54
CA VAL A 111 14.77 6.39 10.82
C VAL A 111 15.20 7.60 9.98
N THR A 112 16.49 7.69 9.69
CA THR A 112 17.07 8.81 8.94
C THR A 112 18.02 8.32 7.85
N ALA A 113 18.16 9.08 6.77
CA ALA A 113 19.13 8.82 5.70
C ALA A 113 19.58 10.14 5.05
N SER A 114 20.82 10.18 4.55
CA SER A 114 21.30 11.32 3.75
C SER A 114 20.89 11.25 2.28
N ARG A 115 20.37 10.10 1.84
CA ARG A 115 19.87 9.82 0.49
C ARG A 115 18.59 9.01 0.61
N ILE A 116 17.67 9.19 -0.32
CA ILE A 116 16.36 8.52 -0.28
C ILE A 116 16.49 6.99 -0.44
N GLU A 117 17.51 6.54 -1.17
CA GLU A 117 17.86 5.12 -1.37
C GLU A 117 18.55 4.51 -0.14
N GLY A 118 18.83 5.31 0.89
CA GLY A 118 19.54 4.89 2.09
C GLY A 118 21.08 4.98 1.98
N PRO A 119 21.81 4.28 2.86
CA PRO A 119 21.29 3.39 3.90
C PRO A 119 20.48 4.16 4.95
N TRP A 120 19.31 3.61 5.31
CA TRP A 120 18.48 4.12 6.40
C TRP A 120 19.02 3.64 7.74
N SER A 121 19.03 4.51 8.75
CA SER A 121 19.55 4.20 10.09
C SER A 121 18.75 3.10 10.79
N GLU A 122 19.29 2.60 11.91
CA GLU A 122 18.50 1.84 12.87
C GLU A 122 17.38 2.72 13.45
N PRO A 123 16.23 2.12 13.82
CA PRO A 123 15.07 2.87 14.29
C PRO A 123 15.26 3.35 15.72
N VAL A 124 14.79 4.57 15.98
CA VAL A 124 14.64 5.08 17.35
C VAL A 124 13.16 5.08 17.71
N ALA A 125 12.81 4.46 18.83
CA ALA A 125 11.44 4.45 19.32
C ALA A 125 11.02 5.85 19.79
N LEU A 126 9.83 6.30 19.37
CA LEU A 126 9.27 7.60 19.73
C LEU A 126 8.21 7.46 20.81
N ASN A 127 7.01 6.99 20.45
CA ASN A 127 5.88 6.81 21.38
C ASN A 127 4.97 5.66 20.92
N ARG A 128 3.89 5.41 21.69
CA ARG A 128 2.95 4.29 21.45
C ARG A 128 1.47 4.66 21.71
N GLY A 129 1.17 5.96 21.72
CA GLY A 129 -0.13 6.47 22.19
C GLY A 129 -1.21 6.59 21.11
N GLY A 130 -0.90 6.13 19.90
CA GLY A 130 -1.70 6.26 18.68
C GLY A 130 -0.79 6.15 17.46
N PHE A 131 -1.38 6.21 16.26
CA PHE A 131 -0.71 6.03 14.98
C PHE A 131 -0.66 7.36 14.20
N ASP A 132 -0.35 7.29 12.91
CA ASP A 132 -0.12 8.44 12.02
C ASP A 132 0.88 9.47 12.59
N PRO A 133 2.09 9.03 13.00
CA PRO A 133 3.14 9.95 13.38
C PRO A 133 3.57 10.79 12.18
N SER A 134 3.79 12.07 12.43
CA SER A 134 4.16 13.02 11.39
C SER A 134 5.09 14.07 11.96
N LEU A 135 6.18 14.32 11.24
CA LEU A 135 7.27 15.17 11.68
C LEU A 135 7.20 16.53 10.98
N PHE A 136 7.20 17.60 11.76
CA PHE A 136 7.23 18.97 11.27
C PHE A 136 8.55 19.64 11.65
N HIS A 137 9.18 20.30 10.68
CA HIS A 137 10.42 21.07 10.87
C HIS A 137 10.09 22.55 10.80
N ASP A 138 10.31 23.25 11.90
CA ASP A 138 9.96 24.67 12.01
C ASP A 138 11.15 25.56 11.61
N HIS A 139 10.86 26.82 11.25
CA HIS A 139 11.85 27.80 10.83
C HIS A 139 12.80 28.25 11.96
N ASP A 140 12.44 28.00 13.22
CA ASP A 140 13.30 28.26 14.37
C ASP A 140 14.32 27.13 14.63
N GLY A 141 14.33 26.10 13.76
CA GLY A 141 15.22 24.95 13.84
C GLY A 141 14.70 23.81 14.71
N ARG A 142 13.58 23.99 15.43
CA ARG A 142 12.94 22.93 16.23
C ARG A 142 12.18 21.96 15.34
N ALA A 143 11.98 20.75 15.85
CA ALA A 143 11.18 19.74 15.19
C ALA A 143 10.08 19.24 16.13
N TRP A 144 8.94 18.90 15.56
CA TRP A 144 7.75 18.54 16.32
C TRP A 144 7.09 17.30 15.74
N LEU A 145 6.77 16.35 16.60
CA LEU A 145 5.95 15.20 16.25
C LEU A 145 4.49 15.53 16.54
N VAL A 146 3.62 15.27 15.56
CA VAL A 146 2.18 15.16 15.75
C VAL A 146 1.73 13.72 15.49
N ASN A 147 0.73 13.25 16.23
CA ASN A 147 0.10 11.95 16.01
C ASN A 147 -1.32 11.94 16.59
N MET A 148 -2.18 11.05 16.11
CA MET A 148 -3.52 10.86 16.71
C MET A 148 -3.41 10.15 18.08
N VAL A 149 -4.44 10.27 18.90
CA VAL A 149 -4.52 9.56 20.19
C VAL A 149 -5.59 8.47 20.14
N SER A 150 -5.18 7.24 20.43
CA SER A 150 -6.14 6.14 20.60
C SER A 150 -6.68 6.10 22.03
N ASP A 151 -8.01 6.18 22.18
CA ASP A 151 -8.70 6.07 23.47
C ASP A 151 -9.51 4.77 23.55
N HIS A 152 -9.02 3.82 24.35
CA HIS A 152 -9.60 2.48 24.51
C HIS A 152 -10.80 2.46 25.48
N ARG A 153 -11.12 3.57 26.16
CA ARG A 153 -12.15 3.59 27.20
C ARG A 153 -13.54 3.40 26.59
N PRO A 154 -14.36 2.45 27.09
CA PRO A 154 -15.72 2.27 26.60
C PRO A 154 -16.55 3.57 26.67
N GLY A 155 -17.30 3.86 25.60
CA GLY A 155 -18.15 5.06 25.52
C GLY A 155 -17.41 6.38 25.23
N ARG A 156 -16.11 6.33 24.94
CA ARG A 156 -15.33 7.46 24.41
C ARG A 156 -15.12 7.31 22.91
N ASP A 157 -14.84 8.41 22.24
CA ASP A 157 -14.38 8.41 20.85
C ASP A 157 -12.97 7.77 20.82
N PRO A 158 -12.76 6.66 20.07
CA PRO A 158 -11.44 6.05 19.94
C PRO A 158 -10.37 6.98 19.35
N PHE A 159 -10.77 8.06 18.68
CA PHE A 159 -9.89 9.07 18.10
C PHE A 159 -9.93 10.33 18.95
N ALA A 160 -9.18 10.35 20.04
CA ALA A 160 -9.21 11.42 21.05
C ALA A 160 -8.46 12.71 20.64
N GLY A 161 -8.30 12.95 19.34
CA GLY A 161 -7.67 14.14 18.76
C GLY A 161 -6.17 13.99 18.48
N ILE A 162 -5.54 15.12 18.18
CA ILE A 162 -4.14 15.24 17.75
C ILE A 162 -3.29 15.83 18.87
N VAL A 163 -2.19 15.15 19.16
CA VAL A 163 -1.18 15.61 20.12
C VAL A 163 0.04 16.18 19.40
N LEU A 164 0.73 17.08 20.07
CA LEU A 164 1.99 17.69 19.68
C LEU A 164 3.04 17.42 20.77
N GLN A 165 4.25 17.06 20.37
CA GLN A 165 5.41 16.97 21.25
C GLN A 165 6.70 17.30 20.51
N GLU A 166 7.65 17.97 21.16
CA GLU A 166 8.92 18.33 20.54
C GLU A 166 9.82 17.11 20.32
N LEU A 167 10.50 17.06 19.19
CA LEU A 167 11.56 16.11 18.87
C LEU A 167 12.93 16.81 19.00
N ASP A 168 13.76 16.32 19.91
CA ASP A 168 15.17 16.66 19.93
C ASP A 168 15.88 15.91 18.79
N LYS A 169 16.22 16.63 17.70
CA LYS A 169 16.83 16.04 16.50
C LYS A 169 18.19 15.39 16.78
N GLU A 170 18.99 15.97 17.68
CA GLU A 170 20.32 15.47 18.02
C GLU A 170 20.23 14.17 18.84
N ARG A 171 19.37 14.17 19.86
CA ARG A 171 19.15 12.99 20.73
C ARG A 171 18.18 11.98 20.13
N ARG A 172 17.48 12.33 19.04
CA ARG A 172 16.46 11.54 18.33
C ARG A 172 15.36 11.03 19.26
N ARG A 173 14.88 11.86 20.18
CA ARG A 173 13.85 11.47 21.16
C ARG A 173 12.86 12.59 21.40
N LEU A 174 11.65 12.21 21.82
CA LEU A 174 10.65 13.16 22.25
C LEU A 174 11.06 13.81 23.58
N VAL A 175 10.88 15.11 23.68
CA VAL A 175 11.21 15.93 24.86
C VAL A 175 10.04 16.85 25.21
N GLY A 176 10.08 17.42 26.41
CA GLY A 176 9.03 18.31 26.90
C GLY A 176 7.68 17.62 27.08
N GLU A 177 6.63 18.44 27.16
CA GLU A 177 5.27 18.01 27.44
C GLU A 177 4.51 17.64 26.16
N ARG A 178 3.78 16.53 26.20
CA ARG A 178 2.81 16.13 25.16
C ARG A 178 1.51 16.91 25.36
N ARG A 179 1.03 17.60 24.32
CA ARG A 179 -0.15 18.48 24.40
C ARG A 179 -1.20 18.10 23.38
N LEU A 180 -2.47 18.01 23.79
CA LEU A 180 -3.59 17.91 22.85
C LEU A 180 -3.81 19.28 22.21
N ILE A 181 -3.70 19.37 20.89
CA ILE A 181 -3.77 20.64 20.15
C ILE A 181 -5.03 20.76 19.28
N PHE A 182 -5.68 19.65 18.95
CA PHE A 182 -6.86 19.64 18.09
C PHE A 182 -7.75 18.42 18.37
N SER A 183 -9.06 18.61 18.45
CA SER A 183 -10.02 17.55 18.79
C SER A 183 -10.87 17.05 17.62
N GLY A 184 -10.62 17.54 16.39
CA GLY A 184 -11.43 17.22 15.21
C GLY A 184 -12.51 18.26 14.90
N SER A 185 -13.10 18.14 13.71
CA SER A 185 -14.20 19.00 13.23
C SER A 185 -15.59 18.52 13.64
N GLY A 186 -15.67 17.35 14.28
CA GLY A 186 -16.92 16.65 14.58
C GLY A 186 -17.31 15.58 13.55
N LEU A 187 -16.54 15.43 12.46
CA LEU A 187 -16.70 14.30 11.53
C LEU A 187 -16.26 12.94 12.14
N GLY A 188 -15.52 12.97 13.24
CA GLY A 188 -14.97 11.79 13.89
C GLY A 188 -13.77 11.20 13.12
N CYS A 189 -13.16 10.17 13.70
CA CYS A 189 -11.99 9.49 13.13
C CYS A 189 -10.85 10.45 12.75
N THR A 190 -10.59 11.47 13.58
CA THR A 190 -9.55 12.48 13.30
C THR A 190 -8.16 11.86 13.43
N GLU A 191 -7.47 11.75 12.30
CA GLU A 191 -6.18 11.08 12.14
C GLU A 191 -5.30 11.79 11.08
N GLY A 192 -4.21 11.18 10.62
CA GLY A 192 -3.35 11.70 9.54
C GLY A 192 -2.87 13.15 9.71
N PRO A 193 -2.37 13.60 10.88
CA PRO A 193 -2.03 15.00 11.10
C PRO A 193 -0.76 15.41 10.35
N HIS A 194 -0.81 16.49 9.59
CA HIS A 194 0.38 17.15 9.02
C HIS A 194 0.36 18.65 9.32
N LEU A 195 1.48 19.15 9.84
CA LEU A 195 1.67 20.58 10.08
C LEU A 195 2.41 21.23 8.92
N TYR A 196 1.98 22.43 8.56
CA TYR A 196 2.61 23.32 7.60
C TYR A 196 2.69 24.72 8.18
N ARG A 197 3.70 25.49 7.79
CA ARG A 197 3.78 26.91 8.16
C ARG A 197 3.68 27.77 6.91
N ARG A 198 2.77 28.75 6.93
CA ARG A 198 2.60 29.70 5.83
C ARG A 198 2.18 31.07 6.36
N GLY A 199 3.01 32.07 6.11
CA GLY A 199 2.84 33.41 6.68
C GLY A 199 2.92 33.37 8.21
N GLU A 200 1.94 33.98 8.88
CA GLU A 200 1.85 34.01 10.35
C GLU A 200 1.14 32.78 10.95
N HIS A 201 0.71 31.82 10.13
CA HIS A 201 -0.12 30.69 10.57
C HIS A 201 0.62 29.35 10.48
N TYR A 202 0.34 28.51 11.47
CA TYR A 202 0.48 27.06 11.39
C TYR A 202 -0.83 26.50 10.85
N TYR A 203 -0.74 25.63 9.86
CA TYR A 203 -1.86 24.89 9.29
C TYR A 203 -1.74 23.43 9.73
N LEU A 204 -2.82 22.87 10.24
CA LEU A 204 -2.96 21.46 10.58
C LEU A 204 -3.92 20.83 9.58
N LEU A 205 -3.39 19.98 8.72
CA LEU A 205 -4.17 19.09 7.86
C LEU A 205 -4.43 17.79 8.60
N VAL A 206 -5.66 17.30 8.59
CA VAL A 206 -6.03 16.01 9.17
C VAL A 206 -6.91 15.22 8.20
N ALA A 207 -6.89 13.90 8.35
CA ALA A 207 -7.89 13.00 7.81
C ALA A 207 -9.05 12.86 8.80
N GLU A 208 -10.29 12.75 8.30
CA GLU A 208 -11.48 12.55 9.13
C GLU A 208 -12.51 11.65 8.44
N GLY A 209 -13.48 11.15 9.19
CA GLY A 209 -14.55 10.26 8.69
C GLY A 209 -14.12 8.79 8.54
N GLY A 210 -12.84 8.50 8.73
CA GLY A 210 -12.24 7.17 8.58
C GLY A 210 -12.02 6.80 7.12
N THR A 211 -11.04 5.93 6.86
CA THR A 211 -10.56 5.61 5.50
C THR A 211 -11.56 4.87 4.57
N ALA A 212 -12.84 4.78 4.94
CA ALA A 212 -13.91 4.22 4.12
C ALA A 212 -14.50 5.28 3.18
N TYR A 213 -15.80 5.21 2.86
CA TYR A 213 -16.42 6.12 1.91
C TYR A 213 -16.76 7.51 2.48
N GLU A 214 -16.73 7.67 3.80
CA GLU A 214 -16.97 8.97 4.47
C GLU A 214 -15.70 9.83 4.58
N HIS A 215 -14.57 9.29 4.12
CA HIS A 215 -13.25 9.88 4.26
C HIS A 215 -13.18 11.30 3.71
N ALA A 216 -12.42 12.15 4.39
CA ALA A 216 -12.24 13.54 4.04
C ALA A 216 -10.87 14.07 4.50
N ALA A 217 -10.46 15.21 3.94
CA ALA A 217 -9.33 15.99 4.41
C ALA A 217 -9.79 17.37 4.89
N THR A 218 -9.49 17.68 6.15
CA THR A 218 -9.90 18.92 6.82
C THR A 218 -8.66 19.76 7.14
N LEU A 219 -8.74 21.06 6.86
CA LEU A 219 -7.69 22.00 7.21
C LEU A 219 -8.13 22.84 8.42
N ALA A 220 -7.22 23.04 9.35
CA ALA A 220 -7.35 23.99 10.44
C ALA A 220 -6.10 24.88 10.50
N ARG A 221 -6.16 26.04 11.16
CA ARG A 221 -4.99 26.90 11.34
C ARG A 221 -4.95 27.60 12.69
N ALA A 222 -3.76 28.00 13.12
CA ALA A 222 -3.52 28.72 14.36
C ALA A 222 -2.35 29.70 14.23
N ARG A 223 -2.29 30.73 15.06
CA ARG A 223 -1.10 31.62 15.14
C ARG A 223 0.03 31.05 16.00
N ARG A 224 -0.25 30.01 16.78
CA ARG A 224 0.72 29.29 17.61
C ARG A 224 0.61 27.81 17.30
N ILE A 225 1.73 27.09 17.31
CA ILE A 225 1.74 25.66 16.97
C ILE A 225 0.89 24.84 17.94
N GLU A 226 0.74 25.28 19.19
CA GLU A 226 -0.11 24.67 20.21
C GLU A 226 -1.59 25.03 20.07
N GLY A 227 -1.97 25.88 19.11
CA GLY A 227 -3.35 26.33 18.91
C GLY A 227 -3.75 27.57 19.74
N PRO A 228 -5.06 27.79 19.93
CA PRO A 228 -6.16 26.96 19.42
C PRO A 228 -6.24 27.02 17.88
N TYR A 229 -6.60 25.90 17.27
CA TYR A 229 -6.79 25.81 15.82
C TYR A 229 -8.23 26.17 15.45
N GLU A 230 -8.41 27.16 14.58
CA GLU A 230 -9.68 27.41 13.89
C GLU A 230 -9.80 26.48 12.68
N ILE A 231 -10.97 25.88 12.49
CA ILE A 231 -11.24 24.98 11.37
C ILE A 231 -11.64 25.82 10.15
N ASP A 232 -11.31 25.32 8.95
CA ASP A 232 -11.85 25.88 7.71
C ASP A 232 -13.39 25.99 7.83
N PRO A 233 -13.96 27.21 7.80
CA PRO A 233 -15.40 27.42 8.02
C PRO A 233 -16.27 26.72 6.97
N ASP A 234 -15.65 26.39 5.84
CA ASP A 234 -16.27 25.75 4.71
C ASP A 234 -16.34 24.22 4.86
N GLY A 235 -15.74 23.65 5.93
CA GLY A 235 -15.62 22.21 6.16
C GLY A 235 -14.48 21.57 5.37
N PRO A 236 -14.43 20.23 5.26
CA PRO A 236 -13.35 19.54 4.54
C PRO A 236 -13.23 20.04 3.10
N PHE A 237 -12.01 20.31 2.66
CA PHE A 237 -11.76 20.81 1.32
C PHE A 237 -11.57 19.69 0.29
N LEU A 238 -11.50 18.43 0.74
CA LEU A 238 -11.51 17.23 -0.10
C LEU A 238 -12.41 16.15 0.54
N THR A 239 -13.36 15.63 -0.22
CA THR A 239 -14.10 14.39 0.11
C THR A 239 -14.87 13.87 -1.10
N SER A 240 -15.09 12.56 -1.19
CA SER A 240 -15.98 11.94 -2.17
C SER A 240 -17.35 11.56 -1.60
N ARG A 241 -17.56 11.72 -0.29
CA ARG A 241 -18.68 11.09 0.44
C ARG A 241 -20.08 11.48 -0.04
N HIS A 242 -20.19 12.65 -0.66
CA HIS A 242 -21.48 13.21 -1.12
C HIS A 242 -21.86 12.79 -2.54
N ASP A 243 -20.96 12.12 -3.26
CA ASP A 243 -21.18 11.72 -4.64
C ASP A 243 -20.60 10.33 -4.91
N ALA A 244 -21.48 9.33 -4.84
CA ALA A 244 -21.14 7.94 -5.14
C ALA A 244 -20.84 7.68 -6.63
N GLY A 245 -21.11 8.65 -7.52
CA GLY A 245 -20.81 8.58 -8.95
C GLY A 245 -19.36 8.97 -9.30
N LEU A 246 -18.59 9.53 -8.35
CA LEU A 246 -17.18 9.84 -8.57
C LEU A 246 -16.36 8.55 -8.73
N GLU A 247 -15.48 8.52 -9.72
CA GLU A 247 -14.55 7.40 -9.93
C GLU A 247 -13.57 7.26 -8.76
N LEU A 248 -13.09 8.38 -8.23
CA LEU A 248 -12.20 8.42 -7.07
C LEU A 248 -13.06 8.55 -5.80
N GLN A 249 -13.25 7.44 -5.10
CA GLN A 249 -13.93 7.38 -3.80
C GLN A 249 -12.91 7.42 -2.65
N LYS A 250 -13.40 7.48 -1.40
CA LYS A 250 -12.57 7.44 -0.19
C LYS A 250 -11.49 8.55 -0.10
N ALA A 251 -11.70 9.68 -0.77
CA ALA A 251 -10.68 10.74 -0.84
C ALA A 251 -10.41 11.40 0.52
N GLY A 252 -9.20 11.21 1.04
CA GLY A 252 -8.75 11.73 2.33
C GLY A 252 -7.28 11.38 2.59
N HIS A 253 -6.82 11.51 3.83
CA HIS A 253 -5.44 11.25 4.24
C HIS A 253 -4.41 11.91 3.32
N GLY A 254 -4.49 13.24 3.24
CA GLY A 254 -3.72 14.02 2.28
C GLY A 254 -2.42 14.60 2.84
N CYS A 255 -1.46 14.86 1.96
CA CYS A 255 -0.19 15.50 2.25
C CYS A 255 0.12 16.56 1.17
N LEU A 256 0.49 17.77 1.58
CA LEU A 256 0.68 18.91 0.69
C LEU A 256 2.15 19.05 0.27
N VAL A 257 2.34 19.49 -0.98
CA VAL A 257 3.64 19.91 -1.48
C VAL A 257 3.51 21.22 -2.25
N GLU A 258 4.47 22.12 -2.02
CA GLU A 258 4.72 23.29 -2.86
C GLU A 258 5.83 22.97 -3.87
N THR A 259 5.54 23.16 -5.15
CA THR A 259 6.49 22.98 -6.25
C THR A 259 7.52 24.10 -6.30
N SER A 260 8.61 23.91 -7.05
CA SER A 260 9.60 24.97 -7.31
C SER A 260 9.02 26.18 -8.07
N THR A 261 7.85 26.04 -8.70
CA THR A 261 7.12 27.12 -9.40
C THR A 261 6.07 27.82 -8.55
N GLY A 262 5.98 27.49 -7.24
CA GLY A 262 5.00 28.05 -6.30
C GLY A 262 3.58 27.49 -6.47
N GLU A 263 3.39 26.46 -7.28
CA GLU A 263 2.12 25.75 -7.42
C GLU A 263 1.98 24.70 -6.31
N TRP A 264 0.78 24.55 -5.76
CA TRP A 264 0.49 23.64 -4.65
C TRP A 264 -0.28 22.41 -5.12
N TYR A 265 0.08 21.26 -4.58
CA TYR A 265 -0.59 19.99 -4.82
C TYR A 265 -0.85 19.24 -3.51
N LEU A 266 -1.92 18.46 -3.50
CA LEU A 266 -2.29 17.55 -2.43
C LEU A 266 -2.21 16.12 -2.94
N ALA A 267 -1.23 15.36 -2.48
CA ALA A 267 -1.27 13.90 -2.62
C ALA A 267 -2.31 13.37 -1.61
N HIS A 268 -3.17 12.45 -2.01
CA HIS A 268 -4.18 11.86 -1.13
C HIS A 268 -4.49 10.43 -1.54
N LEU A 269 -4.98 9.62 -0.61
CA LEU A 269 -5.45 8.29 -0.97
C LEU A 269 -6.85 8.34 -1.61
N CYS A 270 -7.17 7.35 -2.42
CA CYS A 270 -8.51 7.10 -2.95
C CYS A 270 -8.74 5.60 -3.13
N GLY A 271 -9.99 5.19 -3.35
CA GLY A 271 -10.33 3.86 -3.84
C GLY A 271 -11.13 3.98 -5.13
N ARG A 272 -10.92 3.06 -6.07
CA ARG A 272 -11.76 2.89 -7.26
C ARG A 272 -12.62 1.64 -7.10
N PRO A 273 -13.88 1.79 -6.63
CA PRO A 273 -14.75 0.65 -6.46
C PRO A 273 -15.20 0.09 -7.80
N LEU A 274 -15.54 -1.20 -7.84
CA LEU A 274 -16.20 -1.81 -8.97
C LEU A 274 -17.53 -1.10 -9.30
N PRO A 275 -17.90 -0.93 -10.58
CA PRO A 275 -19.16 -0.30 -10.95
C PRO A 275 -20.37 -0.96 -10.28
N GLY A 276 -21.20 -0.16 -9.60
CA GLY A 276 -22.40 -0.62 -8.91
C GLY A 276 -22.13 -1.38 -7.59
N GLU A 277 -20.87 -1.54 -7.19
CA GLU A 277 -20.47 -2.17 -5.94
C GLU A 277 -19.64 -1.19 -5.10
N ARG A 278 -19.53 -1.43 -3.79
CA ARG A 278 -18.63 -0.67 -2.90
C ARG A 278 -17.41 -1.51 -2.55
N ARG A 279 -16.75 -2.08 -3.56
CA ARG A 279 -15.63 -3.02 -3.39
C ARG A 279 -14.41 -2.58 -4.22
N CYS A 280 -13.29 -2.35 -3.56
CA CYS A 280 -12.04 -1.89 -4.18
C CYS A 280 -11.01 -3.04 -4.26
N ILE A 281 -11.00 -3.81 -5.35
CA ILE A 281 -10.06 -4.94 -5.54
C ILE A 281 -8.59 -4.46 -5.46
N LEU A 282 -8.33 -3.29 -6.02
CA LEU A 282 -7.00 -2.67 -6.05
C LEU A 282 -6.57 -2.08 -4.70
N GLY A 283 -7.45 -2.11 -3.69
CA GLY A 283 -7.26 -1.46 -2.41
C GLY A 283 -7.35 0.06 -2.51
N ARG A 284 -6.56 0.74 -1.68
CA ARG A 284 -6.39 2.20 -1.69
C ARG A 284 -5.17 2.60 -2.53
N GLU A 285 -5.36 3.55 -3.43
CA GLU A 285 -4.39 4.06 -4.41
C GLU A 285 -4.01 5.51 -4.05
N THR A 286 -2.96 6.07 -4.66
CA THR A 286 -2.61 7.49 -4.48
C THR A 286 -3.03 8.32 -5.67
N ALA A 287 -3.76 9.40 -5.41
CA ALA A 287 -4.11 10.46 -6.35
C ALA A 287 -3.49 11.80 -5.95
N LEU A 288 -3.47 12.75 -6.88
CA LEU A 288 -2.90 14.08 -6.72
C LEU A 288 -3.90 15.13 -7.19
N GLN A 289 -4.21 16.12 -6.35
CA GLN A 289 -5.06 17.25 -6.71
C GLN A 289 -4.24 18.54 -6.73
N ARG A 290 -4.52 19.40 -7.70
CA ARG A 290 -4.02 20.78 -7.69
C ARG A 290 -4.85 21.58 -6.69
N VAL A 291 -4.18 22.33 -5.82
CA VAL A 291 -4.86 23.16 -4.81
C VAL A 291 -4.38 24.60 -4.89
N ARG A 292 -5.25 25.53 -4.48
CA ARG A 292 -4.93 26.95 -4.41
C ARG A 292 -5.30 27.50 -3.04
N TRP A 293 -4.55 28.51 -2.64
CA TRP A 293 -4.89 29.32 -1.46
C TRP A 293 -5.96 30.35 -1.84
N THR A 294 -7.02 30.44 -1.04
CA THR A 294 -8.05 31.48 -1.15
C THR A 294 -7.58 32.78 -0.49
N ASP A 295 -8.26 33.88 -0.79
CA ASP A 295 -8.00 35.18 -0.14
C ASP A 295 -8.23 35.13 1.37
N GLY A 296 -9.15 34.25 1.81
CA GLY A 296 -9.39 33.97 3.23
C GLY A 296 -8.27 33.16 3.90
N GLY A 297 -7.26 32.71 3.15
CA GLY A 297 -6.13 31.93 3.65
C GLY A 297 -6.46 30.47 3.91
N TRP A 298 -7.36 29.87 3.13
CA TRP A 298 -7.75 28.45 3.17
C TRP A 298 -7.40 27.74 1.86
N LEU A 299 -7.47 26.41 1.83
CA LEU A 299 -7.24 25.64 0.60
C LEU A 299 -8.55 25.37 -0.12
N ALA A 300 -8.49 25.39 -1.45
CA ALA A 300 -9.55 24.92 -2.33
C ALA A 300 -8.95 24.09 -3.47
N LEU A 301 -9.70 23.09 -3.96
CA LEU A 301 -9.31 22.37 -5.17
C LEU A 301 -9.37 23.31 -6.39
N ASP A 302 -8.41 23.15 -7.29
CA ASP A 302 -8.31 23.92 -8.53
C ASP A 302 -8.73 23.05 -9.72
N GLY A 303 -10.04 22.84 -9.90
CA GLY A 303 -10.58 22.03 -11.00
C GLY A 303 -12.06 21.61 -10.86
N ALA A 304 -12.57 20.94 -11.90
CA ALA A 304 -13.81 20.16 -11.89
C ALA A 304 -13.55 18.78 -11.24
N PRO A 305 -14.55 18.05 -10.68
CA PRO A 305 -16.00 18.23 -10.84
C PRO A 305 -16.67 19.16 -9.83
N GLY A 306 -15.92 19.77 -8.92
CA GLY A 306 -16.41 20.75 -7.96
C GLY A 306 -15.31 21.13 -6.97
N PRO A 307 -15.51 22.14 -6.11
CA PRO A 307 -14.45 22.69 -5.28
C PRO A 307 -13.88 21.73 -4.22
N ARG A 308 -14.50 20.56 -4.03
CA ARG A 308 -14.15 19.58 -2.97
C ARG A 308 -14.09 18.13 -3.42
N ALA A 309 -14.49 17.84 -4.65
CA ALA A 309 -14.53 16.49 -5.18
C ALA A 309 -13.20 16.18 -5.88
N PRO A 310 -12.58 15.02 -5.65
CA PRO A 310 -11.34 14.63 -6.33
C PRO A 310 -11.57 14.51 -7.84
N ALA A 311 -10.62 15.02 -8.62
CA ALA A 311 -10.63 14.92 -10.07
C ALA A 311 -9.75 13.75 -10.55
N VAL A 312 -10.21 13.05 -11.58
CA VAL A 312 -9.41 12.05 -12.31
C VAL A 312 -8.31 12.74 -13.11
N ARG A 313 -8.66 13.82 -13.83
CA ARG A 313 -7.72 14.60 -14.65
C ARG A 313 -7.40 15.90 -13.95
N VAL A 314 -6.13 16.11 -13.63
CA VAL A 314 -5.65 17.30 -12.90
C VAL A 314 -4.62 18.03 -13.74
N ARG A 315 -4.67 19.36 -13.78
CA ARG A 315 -3.67 20.14 -14.52
C ARG A 315 -2.29 19.94 -13.90
N ALA A 316 -1.32 19.54 -14.72
CA ALA A 316 0.07 19.35 -14.31
C ALA A 316 0.76 20.67 -13.92
N PRO A 317 1.82 20.63 -13.09
CA PRO A 317 2.60 21.82 -12.76
C PRO A 317 3.37 22.31 -13.97
N ARG A 318 3.84 23.55 -13.92
CA ARG A 318 4.73 24.14 -14.94
C ARG A 318 6.17 23.61 -14.81
N LEU A 319 6.32 22.29 -14.83
CA LEU A 319 7.59 21.58 -14.78
C LEU A 319 7.83 20.85 -16.11
N PRO A 320 9.09 20.67 -16.53
CA PRO A 320 9.41 19.85 -17.70
C PRO A 320 8.94 18.41 -17.48
N ALA A 321 8.30 17.82 -18.49
CA ALA A 321 7.92 16.41 -18.43
C ALA A 321 9.17 15.51 -18.29
N HIS A 322 9.06 14.50 -17.44
CA HIS A 322 10.14 13.57 -17.12
C HIS A 322 9.60 12.13 -17.07
N PRO A 323 9.23 11.54 -18.23
CA PRO A 323 8.76 10.16 -18.29
C PRO A 323 9.89 9.19 -17.91
N PHE A 324 9.51 8.07 -17.31
CA PHE A 324 10.41 6.96 -17.02
C PHE A 324 10.16 5.81 -17.99
N GLU A 325 11.18 4.98 -18.22
CA GLU A 325 11.02 3.74 -18.97
C GLU A 325 10.10 2.78 -18.20
N GLU A 326 9.13 2.20 -18.91
CA GLU A 326 8.25 1.19 -18.33
C GLU A 326 9.03 -0.13 -18.15
N PRO A 327 8.93 -0.77 -16.97
CA PRO A 327 9.56 -2.07 -16.78
C PRO A 327 8.94 -3.11 -17.72
N PRO A 328 9.72 -4.12 -18.15
CA PRO A 328 9.18 -5.19 -18.97
C PRO A 328 8.04 -5.92 -18.25
N ALA A 329 7.03 -6.36 -19.02
CA ALA A 329 5.91 -7.13 -18.49
C ALA A 329 6.36 -8.48 -17.90
N ARG A 330 7.40 -9.08 -18.49
CA ARG A 330 8.03 -10.34 -18.07
C ARG A 330 9.23 -10.09 -17.18
N ASP A 331 9.30 -10.80 -16.05
CA ASP A 331 10.50 -10.94 -15.25
C ASP A 331 10.98 -12.40 -15.29
N THR A 332 12.17 -12.63 -15.85
CA THR A 332 12.82 -13.94 -16.00
C THR A 332 13.73 -14.29 -14.82
N PHE A 333 13.75 -13.48 -13.76
CA PHE A 333 14.54 -13.75 -12.56
C PHE A 333 16.06 -13.88 -12.79
N ASP A 334 16.59 -13.26 -13.86
CA ASP A 334 18.02 -13.23 -14.18
C ASP A 334 18.85 -12.27 -13.29
N ARG A 335 18.18 -11.48 -12.44
CA ARG A 335 18.81 -10.50 -11.55
C ARG A 335 19.29 -11.15 -10.26
N GLU A 336 20.32 -10.56 -9.64
CA GLU A 336 20.85 -11.04 -8.37
C GLU A 336 19.90 -10.88 -7.17
N ALA A 337 18.88 -10.02 -7.30
CA ALA A 337 17.91 -9.71 -6.27
C ALA A 337 16.52 -9.50 -6.92
N LEU A 338 15.46 -9.68 -6.13
CA LEU A 338 14.10 -9.39 -6.56
C LEU A 338 13.96 -7.94 -7.00
N GLY A 339 13.20 -7.71 -8.07
CA GLY A 339 12.86 -6.36 -8.52
C GLY A 339 12.01 -5.59 -7.50
N VAL A 340 12.03 -4.25 -7.59
CA VAL A 340 11.30 -3.33 -6.70
C VAL A 340 9.77 -3.45 -6.72
N ALA A 341 9.22 -4.31 -7.59
CA ALA A 341 7.81 -4.63 -7.66
C ALA A 341 7.38 -5.67 -6.62
N TYR A 342 8.32 -6.49 -6.13
CA TYR A 342 8.03 -7.62 -5.27
C TYR A 342 8.12 -7.28 -3.79
N GLN A 343 7.22 -7.89 -3.04
CA GLN A 343 7.26 -7.96 -1.59
C GLN A 343 6.94 -9.39 -1.15
N VAL A 344 7.21 -9.66 0.11
CA VAL A 344 6.92 -10.92 0.79
C VAL A 344 6.05 -10.63 2.01
N LEU A 345 5.35 -11.65 2.52
CA LEU A 345 4.55 -11.49 3.72
C LEU A 345 5.42 -11.60 4.97
N ARG A 346 5.50 -10.50 5.74
CA ARG A 346 6.01 -10.36 7.12
C ARG A 346 7.49 -10.69 7.39
N ASP A 347 8.05 -11.68 6.72
CA ASP A 347 9.41 -12.16 6.97
C ASP A 347 10.43 -11.39 6.10
N VAL A 348 11.70 -11.47 6.50
CA VAL A 348 12.80 -10.94 5.69
C VAL A 348 13.29 -12.04 4.74
N PRO A 349 13.39 -11.79 3.42
CA PRO A 349 13.97 -12.74 2.48
C PRO A 349 15.38 -13.16 2.89
N ASP A 350 15.63 -14.47 2.85
CA ASP A 350 16.97 -15.04 2.98
C ASP A 350 17.09 -16.33 2.16
N GLU A 351 18.33 -16.71 1.86
CA GLU A 351 18.68 -17.84 1.00
C GLU A 351 18.17 -19.19 1.51
N ARG A 352 17.69 -19.30 2.76
CA ARG A 352 17.14 -20.56 3.29
C ARG A 352 15.76 -20.87 2.74
N TRP A 353 15.09 -19.90 2.11
CA TRP A 353 13.74 -20.12 1.57
C TRP A 353 13.47 -19.43 0.24
N LEU A 354 14.24 -18.39 -0.10
CA LEU A 354 14.13 -17.65 -1.35
C LEU A 354 15.52 -17.52 -1.97
N SER A 355 15.70 -18.03 -3.19
CA SER A 355 16.97 -17.88 -3.91
C SER A 355 16.75 -17.58 -5.40
N LEU A 356 17.57 -16.68 -5.92
CA LEU A 356 17.75 -16.41 -7.37
C LEU A 356 19.08 -16.99 -7.88
N ARG A 357 19.85 -17.63 -6.99
CA ARG A 357 21.25 -18.02 -7.22
C ARG A 357 21.45 -19.52 -7.24
N GLU A 358 20.63 -20.27 -6.48
CA GLU A 358 20.71 -21.73 -6.44
C GLU A 358 20.42 -22.36 -7.81
N ARG A 359 19.57 -21.71 -8.61
CA ARG A 359 19.31 -22.04 -10.02
C ARG A 359 19.18 -20.73 -10.82
N PRO A 360 20.25 -20.26 -11.48
CA PRO A 360 20.20 -19.03 -12.28
C PRO A 360 19.09 -19.06 -13.34
N GLY A 361 18.39 -17.92 -13.51
CA GLY A 361 17.22 -17.80 -14.39
C GLY A 361 15.92 -18.31 -13.77
N PHE A 362 15.90 -18.62 -12.47
CA PHE A 362 14.71 -19.07 -11.75
C PHE A 362 14.61 -18.39 -10.38
N LEU A 363 13.38 -18.12 -9.95
CA LEU A 363 13.06 -17.90 -8.55
C LEU A 363 12.77 -19.24 -7.88
N ARG A 364 13.65 -19.67 -6.97
CA ARG A 364 13.44 -20.85 -6.13
C ARG A 364 12.80 -20.46 -4.80
N LEU A 365 11.64 -21.05 -4.51
CA LEU A 365 10.96 -20.94 -3.21
C LEU A 365 10.95 -22.30 -2.51
N ARG A 366 11.44 -22.38 -1.27
CA ARG A 366 11.31 -23.60 -0.46
C ARG A 366 10.02 -23.57 0.33
N GLY A 367 9.25 -24.65 0.28
CA GLY A 367 7.97 -24.76 0.96
C GLY A 367 8.10 -24.50 2.46
N ARG A 368 7.26 -23.60 2.98
CA ARG A 368 7.15 -23.30 4.42
C ARG A 368 5.70 -23.48 4.89
N GLU A 369 5.23 -22.62 5.78
CA GLU A 369 3.91 -22.72 6.41
C GLU A 369 2.76 -22.47 5.42
N SER A 370 1.53 -22.76 5.82
CA SER A 370 0.33 -22.67 4.98
C SER A 370 -0.04 -21.22 4.59
N PRO A 371 -0.92 -21.02 3.59
CA PRO A 371 -1.44 -19.70 3.21
C PRO A 371 -2.07 -18.90 4.36
N HIS A 372 -2.64 -19.58 5.35
CA HIS A 372 -3.26 -18.96 6.53
C HIS A 372 -2.27 -18.49 7.60
N SER A 373 -0.97 -18.77 7.46
CA SER A 373 -0.02 -18.45 8.52
C SER A 373 0.31 -16.96 8.60
N LEU A 374 0.32 -16.41 9.81
CA LEU A 374 0.83 -15.06 10.06
C LEU A 374 2.34 -15.02 10.32
N HIS A 375 3.07 -16.13 10.14
CA HIS A 375 4.50 -16.22 10.48
C HIS A 375 5.39 -16.35 9.24
N ARG A 376 5.74 -17.57 8.82
CA ARG A 376 6.78 -17.83 7.80
C ARG A 376 6.20 -18.50 6.57
N GLN A 377 5.66 -17.69 5.66
CA GLN A 377 5.17 -18.15 4.35
C GLN A 377 6.21 -17.95 3.24
N SER A 378 6.38 -18.91 2.33
CA SER A 378 7.15 -18.66 1.10
C SER A 378 6.23 -18.10 0.02
N VAL A 379 6.01 -16.78 0.12
CA VAL A 379 5.16 -16.00 -0.77
C VAL A 379 5.96 -14.81 -1.28
N VAL A 380 6.03 -14.68 -2.61
CA VAL A 380 6.61 -13.52 -3.29
C VAL A 380 5.54 -12.95 -4.20
N GLY A 381 5.10 -11.72 -3.92
CA GLY A 381 3.99 -11.10 -4.62
C GLY A 381 4.31 -9.71 -5.14
N ARG A 382 3.62 -9.34 -6.22
CA ARG A 382 3.53 -7.97 -6.72
C ARG A 382 2.08 -7.51 -6.71
N ARG A 383 1.86 -6.21 -6.54
CA ARG A 383 0.51 -5.61 -6.54
C ARG A 383 -0.18 -5.80 -7.89
N VAL A 384 -1.47 -6.07 -7.86
CA VAL A 384 -2.35 -5.86 -9.01
C VAL A 384 -2.66 -4.36 -9.09
N GLN A 385 -2.41 -3.75 -10.25
CA GLN A 385 -2.51 -2.29 -10.47
C GLN A 385 -3.57 -1.93 -11.53
N SER A 386 -4.23 -2.93 -12.12
CA SER A 386 -5.29 -2.76 -13.10
C SER A 386 -6.41 -3.78 -12.85
N LEU A 387 -7.67 -3.33 -12.99
CA LEU A 387 -8.85 -4.21 -13.03
C LEU A 387 -8.94 -5.00 -14.34
N ARG A 388 -8.02 -4.75 -15.28
CA ARG A 388 -7.86 -5.53 -16.50
C ARG A 388 -6.41 -5.92 -16.67
N CYS A 389 -6.07 -7.15 -16.28
CA CYS A 389 -4.70 -7.65 -16.36
C CYS A 389 -4.65 -9.16 -16.58
N ARG A 390 -3.50 -9.61 -17.06
CA ARG A 390 -3.13 -11.01 -17.18
C ARG A 390 -1.82 -11.27 -16.43
N VAL A 391 -1.80 -12.33 -15.65
CA VAL A 391 -0.62 -12.77 -14.91
C VAL A 391 -0.31 -14.21 -15.24
N GLU A 392 0.93 -14.51 -15.58
CA GLU A 392 1.37 -15.84 -15.98
C GLU A 392 2.72 -16.21 -15.35
N THR A 393 2.91 -17.49 -15.04
CA THR A 393 4.18 -18.05 -14.56
C THR A 393 4.37 -19.45 -15.12
N CYS A 394 5.59 -19.95 -15.11
CA CYS A 394 5.89 -21.36 -15.35
C CYS A 394 6.59 -21.98 -14.13
N LEU A 395 6.07 -23.12 -13.66
CA LEU A 395 6.42 -23.80 -12.41
C LEU A 395 7.02 -25.19 -12.68
N GLU A 396 8.12 -25.49 -11.99
CA GLU A 396 8.62 -26.85 -11.75
C GLU A 396 8.50 -27.20 -10.26
N PHE A 397 7.78 -28.29 -9.96
CA PHE A 397 7.53 -28.73 -8.60
C PHE A 397 7.14 -30.21 -8.59
N GLU A 398 7.78 -31.02 -7.74
CA GLU A 398 7.61 -32.47 -7.66
C GLU A 398 7.09 -32.91 -6.28
N PRO A 399 5.80 -32.64 -5.97
CA PRO A 399 5.21 -32.99 -4.69
C PRO A 399 5.01 -34.50 -4.55
N THR A 400 5.30 -35.00 -3.36
CA THR A 400 5.11 -36.41 -2.95
C THR A 400 3.99 -36.61 -1.94
N SER A 401 3.38 -35.52 -1.48
CA SER A 401 2.30 -35.51 -0.49
C SER A 401 1.36 -34.33 -0.72
N PHE A 402 0.07 -34.49 -0.40
CA PHE A 402 -0.93 -33.40 -0.42
C PHE A 402 -0.55 -32.23 0.50
N GLN A 403 0.40 -32.43 1.42
CA GLN A 403 0.96 -31.40 2.30
C GLN A 403 1.92 -30.43 1.58
N GLN A 404 2.32 -30.75 0.35
CA GLN A 404 3.23 -29.99 -0.49
C GLN A 404 2.45 -29.34 -1.63
N MET A 405 2.51 -28.02 -1.75
CA MET A 405 1.77 -27.27 -2.76
C MET A 405 2.51 -26.02 -3.20
N ALA A 406 2.58 -25.77 -4.50
CA ALA A 406 3.18 -24.57 -5.07
C ALA A 406 2.39 -24.07 -6.29
N GLY A 407 2.44 -22.78 -6.57
CA GLY A 407 1.71 -22.23 -7.73
C GLY A 407 1.51 -20.72 -7.73
N LEU A 408 0.47 -20.29 -8.45
CA LEU A 408 0.10 -18.89 -8.67
C LEU A 408 -1.17 -18.55 -7.89
N MET A 409 -1.08 -17.50 -7.06
CA MET A 409 -2.16 -17.04 -6.19
C MET A 409 -2.56 -15.60 -6.51
N CYS A 410 -3.88 -15.36 -6.56
CA CYS A 410 -4.47 -14.03 -6.50
C CYS A 410 -4.89 -13.78 -5.05
N LEU A 411 -4.17 -12.92 -4.34
CA LEU A 411 -4.08 -12.88 -2.88
C LEU A 411 -4.45 -11.49 -2.34
N TYR A 412 -5.34 -11.40 -1.36
CA TYR A 412 -5.56 -10.17 -0.60
C TYR A 412 -4.88 -10.23 0.77
N ASP A 413 -5.25 -11.23 1.58
CA ASP A 413 -4.70 -11.50 2.91
C ASP A 413 -4.66 -13.01 3.17
N ASP A 414 -4.26 -13.42 4.38
CA ASP A 414 -4.18 -14.82 4.77
C ASP A 414 -5.55 -15.53 4.82
N GLU A 415 -6.68 -14.84 4.63
CA GLU A 415 -8.03 -15.42 4.65
C GLU A 415 -8.78 -15.31 3.32
N ASN A 416 -8.33 -14.45 2.40
CA ASN A 416 -9.01 -14.16 1.14
C ASN A 416 -8.03 -14.29 -0.03
N PHE A 417 -8.17 -15.38 -0.79
CA PHE A 417 -7.33 -15.68 -1.95
C PHE A 417 -7.98 -16.71 -2.89
N PHE A 418 -7.49 -16.74 -4.13
CA PHE A 418 -7.67 -17.85 -5.06
C PHE A 418 -6.31 -18.39 -5.48
N TYR A 419 -6.12 -19.71 -5.44
CA TYR A 419 -4.83 -20.35 -5.58
C TYR A 419 -4.88 -21.51 -6.58
N ALA A 420 -4.27 -21.32 -7.75
CA ALA A 420 -3.97 -22.40 -8.69
C ALA A 420 -2.69 -23.10 -8.21
N LEU A 421 -2.83 -24.32 -7.70
CA LEU A 421 -1.77 -25.04 -7.03
C LEU A 421 -1.49 -26.38 -7.70
N LEU A 422 -0.21 -26.73 -7.80
CA LEU A 422 0.28 -28.06 -8.10
C LEU A 422 0.60 -28.78 -6.78
N SER A 423 0.03 -29.96 -6.59
CA SER A 423 0.20 -30.78 -5.38
C SER A 423 0.21 -32.27 -5.74
N HIS A 424 0.05 -33.14 -4.75
CA HIS A 424 -0.02 -34.58 -4.90
C HIS A 424 -1.35 -35.10 -4.34
N ASP A 425 -2.08 -35.84 -5.16
CA ASP A 425 -3.29 -36.57 -4.81
C ASP A 425 -3.01 -38.07 -4.85
N GLU A 426 -3.56 -38.85 -3.92
CA GLU A 426 -3.24 -40.28 -3.79
C GLU A 426 -3.69 -41.13 -4.99
N ARG A 427 -4.63 -40.62 -5.81
CA ARG A 427 -5.15 -41.32 -7.00
C ARG A 427 -4.61 -40.73 -8.30
N ALA A 428 -4.63 -39.41 -8.42
CA ALA A 428 -4.18 -38.68 -9.61
C ALA A 428 -2.65 -38.47 -9.64
N GLY A 429 -1.96 -38.67 -8.52
CA GLY A 429 -0.55 -38.34 -8.38
C GLY A 429 -0.31 -36.83 -8.40
N ARG A 430 0.77 -36.40 -9.07
CA ARG A 430 1.08 -34.99 -9.29
C ARG A 430 -0.05 -34.33 -10.09
N SER A 431 -0.74 -33.37 -9.49
CA SER A 431 -1.99 -32.84 -10.03
C SER A 431 -2.24 -31.37 -9.67
N LEU A 432 -2.97 -30.69 -10.54
CA LEU A 432 -3.42 -29.32 -10.37
C LEU A 432 -4.82 -29.25 -9.77
N ALA A 433 -5.05 -28.23 -8.96
CA ALA A 433 -6.37 -27.87 -8.50
C ALA A 433 -6.48 -26.35 -8.28
N LEU A 434 -7.72 -25.86 -8.17
CA LEU A 434 -8.00 -24.48 -7.81
C LEU A 434 -8.65 -24.44 -6.43
N LEU A 435 -8.02 -23.72 -5.51
CA LEU A 435 -8.50 -23.51 -4.14
C LEU A 435 -8.95 -22.06 -3.95
N GLY A 436 -10.16 -21.86 -3.43
CA GLY A 436 -10.64 -20.56 -2.97
C GLY A 436 -10.64 -20.48 -1.45
N SER A 437 -10.33 -19.30 -0.91
CA SER A 437 -10.52 -18.94 0.49
C SER A 437 -11.31 -17.65 0.56
N GLU A 438 -12.41 -17.64 1.32
CA GLU A 438 -13.15 -16.43 1.66
C GLU A 438 -13.36 -16.38 3.17
N ARG A 439 -12.83 -15.35 3.83
CA ARG A 439 -12.82 -15.21 5.31
C ARG A 439 -12.36 -16.51 6.01
N GLY A 440 -11.31 -17.11 5.48
CA GLY A 440 -10.69 -18.33 6.01
C GLY A 440 -11.42 -19.64 5.70
N LYS A 441 -12.57 -19.59 5.00
CA LYS A 441 -13.28 -20.80 4.57
C LYS A 441 -12.71 -21.29 3.24
N LEU A 442 -12.06 -22.44 3.27
CA LEU A 442 -11.52 -23.11 2.09
C LEU A 442 -12.60 -23.85 1.28
N THR A 443 -12.52 -23.75 -0.04
CA THR A 443 -13.41 -24.44 -1.00
C THR A 443 -12.62 -24.85 -2.25
N TRP A 444 -12.69 -26.11 -2.65
CA TRP A 444 -12.18 -26.55 -3.95
C TRP A 444 -13.09 -26.03 -5.07
N LEU A 445 -12.50 -25.42 -6.08
CA LEU A 445 -13.19 -24.79 -7.21
C LEU A 445 -13.05 -25.61 -8.50
N THR A 446 -12.29 -26.70 -8.44
CA THR A 446 -12.25 -27.76 -9.46
C THR A 446 -13.02 -28.98 -8.95
N ASP A 447 -13.75 -29.66 -9.84
CA ASP A 447 -14.53 -30.86 -9.48
C ASP A 447 -13.65 -32.04 -9.02
N ALA A 448 -12.44 -32.14 -9.59
CA ALA A 448 -11.43 -33.12 -9.23
C ALA A 448 -10.02 -32.56 -9.52
N PRO A 449 -8.95 -33.07 -8.87
CA PRO A 449 -7.58 -32.78 -9.25
C PRO A 449 -7.30 -33.20 -10.70
N LEU A 450 -6.60 -32.35 -11.46
CA LEU A 450 -6.22 -32.60 -12.84
C LEU A 450 -4.80 -33.19 -12.87
N PRO A 451 -4.60 -34.46 -13.26
CA PRO A 451 -3.27 -35.06 -13.36
C PRO A 451 -2.38 -34.27 -14.31
N VAL A 452 -1.10 -34.11 -13.95
CA VAL A 452 -0.09 -33.43 -14.78
C VAL A 452 1.04 -34.38 -15.12
N ALA A 453 1.33 -34.51 -16.42
CA ALA A 453 2.44 -35.34 -16.90
C ALA A 453 3.71 -34.51 -17.18
N ALA A 454 3.57 -33.30 -17.72
CA ALA A 454 4.72 -32.46 -18.05
C ALA A 454 5.50 -31.99 -16.81
N PRO A 455 6.85 -31.97 -16.85
CA PRO A 455 7.67 -31.51 -15.72
C PRO A 455 7.45 -30.03 -15.40
N ARG A 456 7.06 -29.24 -16.41
CA ARG A 456 6.77 -27.81 -16.32
C ARG A 456 5.28 -27.58 -16.50
N VAL A 457 4.72 -26.65 -15.72
CA VAL A 457 3.32 -26.23 -15.83
C VAL A 457 3.25 -24.72 -15.90
N HIS A 458 2.54 -24.20 -16.89
CA HIS A 458 2.20 -22.80 -16.98
C HIS A 458 0.88 -22.55 -16.24
N LEU A 459 0.88 -21.55 -15.37
CA LEU A 459 -0.30 -21.13 -14.61
C LEU A 459 -0.58 -19.67 -14.94
N ARG A 460 -1.85 -19.35 -15.15
CA ARG A 460 -2.28 -18.00 -15.51
C ARG A 460 -3.59 -17.64 -14.85
N PHE A 461 -3.73 -16.37 -14.47
CA PHE A 461 -5.04 -15.76 -14.27
C PHE A 461 -5.23 -14.50 -15.11
N GLU A 462 -6.48 -14.24 -15.49
CA GLU A 462 -6.92 -13.00 -16.12
C GLU A 462 -8.01 -12.37 -15.26
N LEU A 463 -7.86 -11.08 -14.96
CA LEU A 463 -8.85 -10.26 -14.26
C LEU A 463 -9.48 -9.31 -15.28
N SER A 464 -10.82 -9.25 -15.33
CA SER A 464 -11.57 -8.26 -16.10
C SER A 464 -12.74 -7.73 -15.26
N GLY A 465 -12.58 -6.53 -14.71
CA GLY A 465 -13.51 -5.98 -13.72
C GLY A 465 -13.47 -6.83 -12.45
N LYS A 466 -14.54 -7.59 -12.19
CA LYS A 466 -14.61 -8.56 -11.08
C LYS A 466 -14.42 -10.00 -11.51
N ASP A 467 -14.48 -10.28 -12.80
CA ASP A 467 -14.39 -11.66 -13.30
C ASP A 467 -12.92 -12.08 -13.30
N LEU A 468 -12.62 -13.14 -12.56
CA LEU A 468 -11.29 -13.73 -12.47
C LEU A 468 -11.32 -15.15 -13.04
N ARG A 469 -10.47 -15.41 -14.03
CA ARG A 469 -10.38 -16.71 -14.69
C ARG A 469 -8.97 -17.28 -14.56
N PHE A 470 -8.86 -18.47 -13.97
CA PHE A 470 -7.62 -19.23 -13.99
C PHE A 470 -7.56 -20.18 -15.20
N SER A 471 -6.35 -20.41 -15.69
CA SER A 471 -6.06 -21.35 -16.77
C SER A 471 -4.68 -21.96 -16.58
N CYS A 472 -4.47 -23.15 -17.13
CA CYS A 472 -3.19 -23.86 -17.05
C CYS A 472 -2.81 -24.44 -18.42
N SER A 473 -1.52 -24.73 -18.59
CA SER A 473 -0.98 -25.35 -19.80
C SER A 473 0.26 -26.21 -19.47
N GLU A 474 0.38 -27.37 -20.12
CA GLU A 474 1.59 -28.21 -20.05
C GLU A 474 2.63 -27.85 -21.13
N ASP A 475 2.24 -27.16 -22.20
CA ASP A 475 3.11 -26.79 -23.33
C ASP A 475 3.44 -25.29 -23.41
N GLY A 476 2.73 -24.45 -22.66
CA GLY A 476 2.87 -22.99 -22.68
C GLY A 476 2.21 -22.31 -23.89
N GLU A 477 1.57 -23.08 -24.78
CA GLU A 477 0.92 -22.56 -25.99
C GLU A 477 -0.60 -22.60 -25.86
N ARG A 478 -1.15 -23.77 -25.49
CA ARG A 478 -2.59 -23.97 -25.33
C ARG A 478 -2.94 -23.99 -23.85
N PHE A 479 -3.79 -23.06 -23.45
CA PHE A 479 -4.28 -22.96 -22.08
C PHE A 479 -5.73 -23.39 -21.98
N ASP A 480 -5.99 -24.36 -21.11
CA ASP A 480 -7.33 -24.80 -20.76
C ASP A 480 -7.77 -24.15 -19.43
N ALA A 481 -9.08 -23.99 -19.24
CA ALA A 481 -9.62 -23.36 -18.04
C ALA A 481 -9.35 -24.24 -16.80
N LEU A 482 -8.96 -23.61 -15.70
CA LEU A 482 -8.76 -24.26 -14.41
C LEU A 482 -9.87 -23.81 -13.45
N GLY A 483 -11.00 -24.51 -13.49
CA GLY A 483 -12.20 -24.17 -12.72
C GLY A 483 -13.08 -23.10 -13.40
N PRO A 484 -14.10 -22.59 -12.67
CA PRO A 484 -15.05 -21.62 -13.19
C PRO A 484 -14.49 -20.19 -13.22
N VAL A 485 -15.28 -19.25 -13.77
CA VAL A 485 -15.05 -17.82 -13.56
C VAL A 485 -15.43 -17.47 -12.11
N LEU A 486 -14.57 -16.71 -11.45
CA LEU A 486 -14.65 -16.38 -10.02
C LEU A 486 -14.96 -14.90 -9.83
N ASP A 487 -15.56 -14.57 -8.68
CA ASP A 487 -15.77 -13.19 -8.26
C ASP A 487 -14.57 -12.67 -7.46
N ALA A 488 -13.69 -11.90 -8.10
CA ALA A 488 -12.53 -11.28 -7.47
C ALA A 488 -12.89 -10.16 -6.50
N SER A 489 -14.15 -9.71 -6.44
CA SER A 489 -14.54 -8.67 -5.49
C SER A 489 -14.44 -9.13 -4.02
N ILE A 490 -14.28 -10.43 -3.76
CA ILE A 490 -13.93 -10.93 -2.41
C ILE A 490 -12.51 -10.51 -1.97
N LEU A 491 -11.65 -10.15 -2.91
CA LEU A 491 -10.28 -9.69 -2.68
C LEU A 491 -10.24 -8.16 -2.57
N SER A 492 -11.04 -7.61 -1.66
CA SER A 492 -11.19 -6.16 -1.50
C SER A 492 -11.13 -5.72 -0.04
N ASP A 493 -10.80 -4.44 0.18
CA ASP A 493 -10.78 -3.81 1.51
C ASP A 493 -12.08 -4.04 2.30
N GLU A 494 -13.20 -4.20 1.61
CA GLU A 494 -14.53 -4.31 2.21
C GLU A 494 -14.94 -5.75 2.53
N ARG A 495 -14.08 -6.75 2.26
CA ARG A 495 -14.42 -8.17 2.40
C ARG A 495 -13.59 -8.92 3.44
N THR A 496 -12.81 -8.22 4.25
CA THR A 496 -12.05 -8.81 5.35
C THR A 496 -12.96 -9.27 6.50
N SER A 497 -12.49 -10.21 7.32
CA SER A 497 -13.21 -10.70 8.51
C SER A 497 -13.24 -9.71 9.68
N VAL A 498 -12.42 -8.67 9.62
CA VAL A 498 -12.30 -7.62 10.65
C VAL A 498 -13.02 -6.32 10.26
N GLY A 499 -13.82 -6.36 9.18
CA GLY A 499 -14.73 -5.29 8.75
C GLY A 499 -14.16 -4.32 7.72
N ILE A 500 -12.85 -4.05 7.76
CA ILE A 500 -12.13 -3.28 6.76
C ILE A 500 -10.72 -3.88 6.56
N GLY A 501 -10.14 -3.74 5.39
CA GLY A 501 -8.76 -4.07 5.06
C GLY A 501 -8.04 -2.85 4.56
N PHE A 502 -6.71 -2.84 4.67
CA PHE A 502 -5.91 -1.66 4.37
C PHE A 502 -4.90 -1.86 3.23
N THR A 503 -4.86 -3.05 2.64
CA THR A 503 -3.91 -3.44 1.60
C THR A 503 -4.49 -3.30 0.19
N GLY A 504 -4.76 -4.42 -0.49
CA GLY A 504 -5.14 -4.53 -1.90
C GLY A 504 -4.64 -5.85 -2.48
N THR A 505 -5.14 -6.22 -3.65
CA THR A 505 -4.83 -7.53 -4.28
C THR A 505 -3.39 -7.61 -4.81
N PHE A 506 -2.78 -8.79 -4.64
CA PHE A 506 -1.47 -9.18 -5.13
C PHE A 506 -1.58 -10.40 -6.07
N ALA A 507 -0.70 -10.41 -7.07
CA ALA A 507 -0.32 -11.60 -7.82
C ALA A 507 0.90 -12.22 -7.14
N ALA A 508 0.81 -13.46 -6.66
CA ALA A 508 1.83 -14.07 -5.82
C ALA A 508 2.25 -15.47 -6.29
N LEU A 509 3.55 -15.71 -6.25
CA LEU A 509 4.18 -17.02 -6.38
C LEU A 509 4.36 -17.62 -5.00
N CYS A 510 3.88 -18.84 -4.81
CA CYS A 510 3.75 -19.45 -3.49
C CYS A 510 4.34 -20.87 -3.47
N ALA A 511 4.96 -21.24 -2.35
CA ALA A 511 5.36 -22.61 -2.05
C ALA A 511 5.11 -22.95 -0.57
N HIS A 512 4.46 -24.08 -0.30
CA HIS A 512 4.13 -24.55 1.03
C HIS A 512 4.51 -26.03 1.17
N ASP A 513 5.08 -26.39 2.30
CA ASP A 513 5.44 -27.77 2.62
C ASP A 513 5.19 -28.04 4.12
N LEU A 514 4.01 -28.59 4.40
CA LEU A 514 3.57 -28.86 5.77
C LEU A 514 4.20 -30.12 6.36
N THR A 515 4.97 -30.88 5.57
CA THR A 515 5.76 -32.01 6.08
C THR A 515 7.00 -31.56 6.84
N GLY A 516 7.45 -30.31 6.59
CA GLY A 516 8.70 -29.76 7.11
C GLY A 516 9.95 -30.14 6.30
N ALA A 517 9.80 -30.73 5.11
CA ALA A 517 10.92 -31.14 4.26
C ALA A 517 11.52 -29.99 3.43
N PHE A 518 10.90 -28.80 3.43
CA PHE A 518 11.34 -27.62 2.66
C PHE A 518 11.50 -27.92 1.16
N LEU A 519 10.58 -28.71 0.59
CA LEU A 519 10.55 -29.02 -0.84
C LEU A 519 10.52 -27.72 -1.66
N HIS A 520 11.40 -27.61 -2.65
CA HIS A 520 11.53 -26.40 -3.45
C HIS A 520 10.61 -26.42 -4.67
N ALA A 521 10.10 -25.24 -5.03
CA ALA A 521 9.41 -24.92 -6.26
C ALA A 521 10.24 -23.90 -7.05
N ASP A 522 10.45 -24.15 -8.33
CA ASP A 522 11.20 -23.26 -9.21
C ASP A 522 10.25 -22.56 -10.19
N PHE A 523 10.31 -21.24 -10.20
CA PHE A 523 9.54 -20.39 -11.09
C PHE A 523 10.46 -19.76 -12.13
N ASP A 524 10.20 -20.01 -13.41
CA ASP A 524 11.01 -19.52 -14.54
C ASP A 524 10.79 -18.04 -14.83
N HIS A 525 9.55 -17.57 -14.69
CA HIS A 525 9.22 -16.16 -14.93
C HIS A 525 7.93 -15.78 -14.20
N LEU A 526 7.72 -14.46 -14.02
CA LEU A 526 6.41 -13.89 -13.76
C LEU A 526 6.11 -12.80 -14.78
N ASP A 527 5.06 -13.02 -15.56
CA ASP A 527 4.50 -12.05 -16.48
C ASP A 527 3.35 -11.31 -15.80
N TYR A 528 3.34 -9.99 -15.92
CA TYR A 528 2.20 -9.15 -15.55
C TYR A 528 1.96 -8.16 -16.69
N GLN A 529 0.81 -8.29 -17.34
CA GLN A 529 0.41 -7.44 -18.45
C GLN A 529 -0.92 -6.76 -18.15
N GLU A 530 -0.94 -5.43 -18.17
CA GLU A 530 -2.20 -4.68 -18.20
C GLU A 530 -2.82 -4.83 -19.59
N LEU A 531 -4.12 -5.14 -19.63
CA LEU A 531 -4.85 -5.31 -20.87
C LEU A 531 -5.52 -3.98 -21.25
N PRO A 532 -5.63 -3.64 -22.55
CA PRO A 532 -6.34 -2.44 -22.99
C PRO A 532 -7.81 -2.48 -22.56
N PRO A 533 -8.59 -1.38 -22.56
CA PRO A 533 -10.02 -1.42 -22.28
C PRO A 533 -10.82 -2.31 -23.26
N GLU A 534 -12.01 -2.79 -22.86
CA GLU A 534 -12.96 -3.39 -23.82
C GLU A 534 -13.45 -2.30 -24.77
N ARG A 535 -13.45 -2.60 -26.08
CA ARG A 535 -13.94 -1.69 -27.11
C ARG A 535 -15.45 -1.63 -27.15
#